data_AF-A0A3L7QA20-F1
#
_entry.id   AF-A0A3L7QA20-F1
#
_cell.length_a   1.000
_cell.length_b   1.000
_cell.length_c   1.000
_cell.angle_alpha   90.00
_cell.angle_beta   90.00
_cell.angle_gamma   90.00
#
_symmetry.space_group_name_H-M   'P 1'
#
loop_
_entity.id
_entity.type
_entity.pdbx_description
1 polymer ?
#
loop_
_entity_poly.entity_id
_entity_poly.type
_entity_poly.pdbx_seq_one_letter_code
_entity_poly.pdbx_strand_id
1 'polypeptide(L)'
;MGAVLVWGACSVLVQIGQVQAEEPKKTREQKVREDREKHEARGYWIYNDLVKGFAESQQSGKPMIVILRCLPCEECVKLDDELMDNDPALRPLLDKFVRVRVVGTNGLDLSLFQFDTDQSFTAFLLNADGTIYGRFGTRSHRTEWIGDVSLEGMAQALEGALELHADFPANKASLAAKRGPKPEIASPELFPELKEKYTSTLNYKGNVVQSCIHCHQIGDAQRDMIRSRRQPIPDQVLFPYPHPKALGMVLNPKERATVTEVTAESLAAKAGFRAGDRIETLAGQPILSMADVQWVLHQTDAAGGSVNAQIQRGGKSVPVTLKLPAGWRRLDDIAWRSSSWGLRRMATGGLFTVAMTPEERKAAGVPESGMALLVKHVGQYGPHATAKQAGFQNGDIITEFDGRSDLSREADLLAHGVTQHFPGDTVKVKILRGGQPRQMTLPLQK
;
A
#
# COMPACT_ATOMS: atom_id res chain seq x y z
N MET A 1 -33.73 -17.87 -80.28
CA MET A 1 -32.36 -17.34 -80.37
C MET A 1 -32.13 -16.57 -79.07
N GLY A 2 -31.67 -17.17 -77.99
CA GLY A 2 -30.34 -17.72 -77.73
C GLY A 2 -29.95 -17.23 -76.34
N ALA A 3 -30.27 -18.02 -75.31
CA ALA A 3 -29.99 -17.70 -73.92
C ALA A 3 -28.48 -17.83 -73.64
N VAL A 4 -27.86 -16.76 -73.13
CA VAL A 4 -26.46 -16.78 -72.68
C VAL A 4 -26.46 -17.05 -71.17
N LEU A 5 -26.03 -18.26 -70.80
CA LEU A 5 -25.72 -18.63 -69.42
C LEU A 5 -24.39 -17.99 -69.01
N VAL A 6 -24.44 -17.08 -68.03
CA VAL A 6 -23.24 -16.61 -67.31
C VAL A 6 -23.05 -17.50 -66.08
N TRP A 7 -22.03 -18.35 -66.10
CA TRP A 7 -21.58 -19.11 -64.94
C TRP A 7 -20.80 -18.18 -63.99
N GLY A 8 -21.44 -17.75 -62.90
CA GLY A 8 -20.76 -17.12 -61.78
C GLY A 8 -20.14 -18.19 -60.87
N ALA A 9 -18.82 -18.36 -60.93
CA ALA A 9 -18.10 -19.21 -59.98
C ALA A 9 -18.11 -18.53 -58.60
N CYS A 10 -18.86 -19.10 -57.66
CA CYS A 10 -18.89 -18.67 -56.27
C CYS A 10 -17.69 -19.32 -55.54
N SER A 11 -16.56 -18.61 -55.48
CA SER A 11 -15.41 -19.03 -54.67
C SER A 11 -15.71 -18.74 -53.19
N VAL A 12 -16.12 -19.77 -52.44
CA VAL A 12 -16.19 -19.71 -50.98
C VAL A 12 -14.76 -19.68 -50.44
N LEU A 13 -14.28 -18.49 -50.07
CA LEU A 13 -13.09 -18.31 -49.25
C LEU A 13 -13.42 -18.78 -47.83
N VAL A 14 -13.04 -20.02 -47.51
CA VAL A 14 -13.01 -20.50 -46.12
C VAL A 14 -11.89 -19.74 -45.41
N GLN A 15 -12.24 -18.69 -44.67
CA GLN A 15 -11.34 -18.11 -43.67
C GLN A 15 -11.17 -19.14 -42.55
N ILE A 16 -10.06 -19.88 -42.58
CA ILE A 16 -9.59 -20.65 -41.44
C ILE A 16 -9.14 -19.62 -40.41
N GLY A 17 -10.03 -19.31 -39.47
CA GLY A 17 -9.67 -18.53 -38.28
C GLY A 17 -8.59 -19.28 -37.53
N GLN A 18 -7.40 -18.70 -37.43
CA GLN A 18 -6.39 -19.18 -36.48
C GLN A 18 -6.95 -18.96 -35.08
N VAL A 19 -7.42 -20.06 -34.47
CA VAL A 19 -7.64 -20.12 -33.03
C VAL A 19 -6.25 -20.01 -32.40
N GLN A 20 -5.85 -18.80 -32.00
CA GLN A 20 -4.74 -18.65 -31.07
C GLN A 20 -5.16 -19.34 -29.77
N ALA A 21 -4.57 -20.51 -29.50
CA ALA A 21 -4.71 -21.15 -28.20
C ALA A 21 -4.19 -20.17 -27.14
N GLU A 22 -5.07 -19.77 -26.22
CA GLU A 22 -4.70 -18.99 -25.05
C GLU A 22 -3.68 -19.81 -24.25
N GLU A 23 -2.48 -19.28 -24.01
CA GLU A 23 -1.49 -19.99 -23.20
C GLU A 23 -2.08 -20.29 -21.80
N PRO A 24 -1.89 -21.51 -21.26
CA PRO A 24 -2.43 -21.85 -19.96
C PRO A 24 -1.86 -20.93 -18.88
N LYS A 25 -2.74 -20.28 -18.10
CA LYS A 25 -2.34 -19.39 -17.01
C LYS A 25 -1.47 -20.14 -16.00
N LYS A 26 -0.21 -19.71 -15.87
CA LYS A 26 0.75 -20.25 -14.90
C LYS A 26 0.20 -20.19 -13.48
N THR A 27 0.36 -21.27 -12.72
CA THR A 27 0.04 -21.30 -11.30
C THR A 27 0.96 -20.36 -10.52
N ARG A 28 0.52 -19.95 -9.32
CA ARG A 28 1.36 -19.15 -8.43
C ARG A 28 2.69 -19.83 -8.11
N GLU A 29 2.69 -21.13 -7.91
CA GLU A 29 3.91 -21.88 -7.62
C GLU A 29 4.88 -21.85 -8.80
N GLN A 30 4.39 -22.06 -10.03
CA GLN A 30 5.21 -21.93 -11.24
C GLN A 30 5.83 -20.53 -11.32
N LYS A 31 5.04 -19.47 -11.14
CA LYS A 31 5.54 -18.07 -11.16
C LYS A 31 6.66 -17.84 -10.13
N VAL A 32 6.52 -18.35 -8.90
CA VAL A 32 7.53 -18.18 -7.83
C VAL A 32 8.83 -18.94 -8.13
N ARG A 33 8.73 -20.15 -8.67
CA ARG A 33 9.90 -20.97 -9.01
C ARG A 33 10.64 -20.41 -10.22
N GLU A 34 9.92 -20.04 -11.26
CA GLU A 34 10.49 -19.42 -12.46
C GLU A 34 11.15 -18.07 -12.17
N ASP A 35 10.58 -17.23 -11.29
CA ASP A 35 11.19 -15.97 -10.85
C ASP A 35 12.57 -16.23 -10.22
N ARG A 36 12.63 -17.22 -9.31
CA ARG A 36 13.89 -17.62 -8.69
C ARG A 36 14.90 -18.11 -9.72
N GLU A 37 14.53 -19.06 -10.57
CA GLU A 37 15.41 -19.63 -11.60
C GLU A 37 15.96 -18.53 -12.52
N LYS A 38 15.09 -17.60 -12.97
CA LYS A 38 15.45 -16.46 -13.81
C LYS A 38 16.51 -15.58 -13.14
N HIS A 39 16.29 -15.17 -11.89
CA HIS A 39 17.19 -14.23 -11.20
C HIS A 39 18.50 -14.90 -10.76
N GLU A 40 18.45 -16.15 -10.29
CA GLU A 40 19.66 -16.91 -9.95
C GLU A 40 20.52 -17.18 -11.19
N ALA A 41 19.92 -17.51 -12.35
CA ALA A 41 20.66 -17.73 -13.59
C ALA A 41 21.28 -16.45 -14.16
N ARG A 42 20.58 -15.31 -14.08
CA ARG A 42 21.09 -14.02 -14.57
C ARG A 42 22.19 -13.44 -13.66
N GLY A 43 22.13 -13.70 -12.35
CA GLY A 43 23.10 -13.21 -11.37
C GLY A 43 23.11 -11.69 -11.17
N TYR A 44 22.14 -10.96 -11.73
CA TYR A 44 22.07 -9.50 -11.64
C TYR A 44 21.55 -9.00 -10.29
N TRP A 45 20.66 -9.78 -9.68
CA TRP A 45 20.08 -9.56 -8.35
C TRP A 45 20.50 -10.67 -7.40
N ILE A 46 20.91 -10.32 -6.18
CA ILE A 46 21.05 -11.28 -5.09
C ILE A 46 19.64 -11.67 -4.64
N TYR A 47 19.31 -12.95 -4.74
CA TYR A 47 17.94 -13.43 -4.57
C TYR A 47 17.72 -14.01 -3.17
N ASN A 48 16.83 -13.40 -2.37
CA ASN A 48 16.48 -13.78 -1.00
C ASN A 48 17.66 -13.96 -0.03
N ASP A 49 18.77 -13.27 -0.27
CA ASP A 49 19.97 -13.38 0.56
C ASP A 49 20.46 -11.99 0.98
N LEU A 50 19.79 -11.44 1.99
CA LEU A 50 20.15 -10.14 2.58
C LEU A 50 21.56 -10.18 3.20
N VAL A 51 21.95 -11.30 3.82
CA VAL A 51 23.27 -11.45 4.45
C VAL A 51 24.37 -11.28 3.41
N LYS A 52 24.26 -11.98 2.27
CA LYS A 52 25.17 -11.80 1.14
C LYS A 52 25.15 -10.38 0.60
N GLY A 53 23.96 -9.77 0.48
CA GLY A 53 23.83 -8.38 0.04
C GLY A 53 24.60 -7.39 0.90
N PHE A 54 24.47 -7.49 2.23
CA PHE A 54 25.21 -6.63 3.16
C PHE A 54 26.72 -6.88 3.08
N ALA A 55 27.14 -8.15 3.02
CA ALA A 55 28.56 -8.50 2.88
C ALA A 55 29.16 -7.95 1.58
N GLU A 56 28.46 -8.07 0.45
CA GLU A 56 28.92 -7.55 -0.84
C GLU A 56 28.96 -6.02 -0.87
N SER A 57 27.99 -5.35 -0.23
CA SER A 57 27.98 -3.89 -0.09
C SER A 57 29.15 -3.40 0.76
N GLN A 58 29.42 -4.08 1.87
CA GLN A 58 30.56 -3.77 2.73
C GLN A 58 31.89 -3.98 1.98
N GLN A 59 32.03 -5.08 1.23
CA GLN A 59 33.25 -5.39 0.48
C GLN A 59 33.49 -4.43 -0.68
N SER A 60 32.45 -4.10 -1.44
CA SER A 60 32.55 -3.26 -2.64
C SER A 60 32.54 -1.76 -2.34
N GLY A 61 32.08 -1.36 -1.15
CA GLY A 61 31.82 0.03 -0.78
C GLY A 61 30.60 0.63 -1.49
N LYS A 62 29.87 -0.12 -2.31
CA LYS A 62 28.65 0.37 -3.00
C LYS A 62 27.46 0.44 -2.03
N PRO A 63 26.53 1.38 -2.20
CA PRO A 63 25.25 1.34 -1.49
C PRO A 63 24.41 0.14 -1.94
N MET A 64 23.37 -0.19 -1.19
CA MET A 64 22.42 -1.25 -1.50
C MET A 64 21.08 -0.70 -1.98
N ILE A 65 20.48 -1.41 -2.93
CA ILE A 65 19.04 -1.38 -3.17
C ILE A 65 18.45 -2.74 -2.77
N VAL A 66 17.50 -2.73 -1.84
CA VAL A 66 16.74 -3.91 -1.43
C VAL A 66 15.29 -3.74 -1.88
N ILE A 67 14.81 -4.65 -2.71
CA ILE A 67 13.43 -4.68 -3.19
C ILE A 67 12.67 -5.78 -2.47
N LEU A 68 11.58 -5.40 -1.80
CA LEU A 68 10.59 -6.30 -1.24
C LEU A 68 9.45 -6.46 -2.26
N ARG A 69 9.24 -7.67 -2.78
CA ARG A 69 8.28 -7.94 -3.85
C ARG A 69 7.44 -9.19 -3.58
N CYS A 70 6.12 -9.04 -3.44
CA CYS A 70 5.25 -10.21 -3.32
C CYS A 70 4.97 -10.85 -4.69
N LEU A 71 5.08 -12.19 -4.78
CA LEU A 71 4.83 -12.95 -5.99
C LEU A 71 3.60 -13.89 -5.90
N PRO A 72 2.72 -13.91 -6.91
CA PRO A 72 2.53 -12.93 -7.98
C PRO A 72 1.75 -11.73 -7.46
N CYS A 73 2.12 -10.52 -7.86
CA CYS A 73 1.26 -9.36 -7.65
C CYS A 73 1.18 -8.53 -8.92
N GLU A 74 0.00 -8.50 -9.52
CA GLU A 74 -0.25 -7.81 -10.80
C GLU A 74 -0.49 -6.30 -10.61
N GLU A 75 -0.61 -5.83 -9.37
CA GLU A 75 -0.97 -4.44 -9.07
C GLU A 75 0.22 -3.44 -9.18
N CYS A 76 1.44 -3.91 -9.49
CA CYS A 76 2.64 -3.06 -9.64
C CYS A 76 3.49 -3.42 -10.87
N VAL A 77 2.87 -3.83 -11.97
CA VAL A 77 3.54 -4.35 -13.17
C VAL A 77 4.59 -3.38 -13.74
N LYS A 78 4.45 -2.04 -13.59
CA LYS A 78 5.44 -1.07 -14.09
C LYS A 78 6.76 -1.01 -13.31
N LEU A 79 6.80 -1.50 -12.08
CA LEU A 79 8.03 -1.61 -11.28
C LEU A 79 8.47 -3.08 -11.20
N ASP A 80 8.07 -3.90 -12.18
CA ASP A 80 8.65 -5.23 -12.33
C ASP A 80 10.12 -5.11 -12.70
N ASP A 81 10.96 -5.94 -12.10
CA ASP A 81 12.40 -5.96 -12.30
C ASP A 81 12.77 -6.07 -13.77
N GLU A 82 11.96 -6.75 -14.60
CA GLU A 82 12.25 -6.84 -16.03
C GLU A 82 12.13 -5.48 -16.75
N LEU A 83 11.21 -4.62 -16.35
CA LEU A 83 11.11 -3.27 -16.89
C LEU A 83 12.26 -2.41 -16.39
N MET A 84 12.61 -2.53 -15.11
CA MET A 84 13.70 -1.75 -14.52
C MET A 84 15.08 -2.16 -15.05
N ASP A 85 15.33 -3.46 -15.19
CA ASP A 85 16.62 -4.04 -15.59
C ASP A 85 17.00 -3.66 -17.02
N ASN A 86 16.00 -3.38 -17.86
CA ASN A 86 16.15 -3.05 -19.27
C ASN A 86 15.94 -1.56 -19.56
N ASP A 87 15.55 -0.75 -18.56
CA ASP A 87 15.38 0.68 -18.76
C ASP A 87 16.76 1.38 -18.88
N PRO A 88 17.00 2.13 -19.97
CA PRO A 88 18.31 2.70 -20.26
C PRO A 88 18.73 3.80 -19.29
N ALA A 89 17.79 4.43 -18.57
CA ALA A 89 18.09 5.43 -17.55
C ALA A 89 18.36 4.78 -16.18
N LEU A 90 17.63 3.72 -15.83
CA LEU A 90 17.78 3.03 -14.55
C LEU A 90 18.98 2.08 -14.51
N ARG A 91 19.23 1.34 -15.58
CA ARG A 91 20.27 0.30 -15.59
C ARG A 91 21.66 0.82 -15.17
N PRO A 92 22.16 1.96 -15.69
CA PRO A 92 23.45 2.51 -15.26
C PRO A 92 23.47 2.97 -13.80
N LEU A 93 22.32 3.37 -13.25
CA LEU A 93 22.19 3.73 -11.84
C LEU A 93 22.21 2.48 -10.97
N LEU A 94 21.42 1.45 -11.30
CA LEU A 94 21.36 0.17 -10.60
C LEU A 94 22.73 -0.52 -10.52
N ASP A 95 23.57 -0.41 -11.55
CA ASP A 95 24.93 -0.98 -11.55
C ASP A 95 25.89 -0.37 -10.49
N LYS A 96 25.52 0.79 -9.94
CA LYS A 96 26.21 1.44 -8.83
C LYS A 96 25.75 0.94 -7.46
N PHE A 97 24.75 0.06 -7.40
CA PHE A 97 24.26 -0.53 -6.16
C PHE A 97 24.55 -2.04 -6.10
N VAL A 98 24.69 -2.56 -4.89
CA VAL A 98 24.43 -3.97 -4.62
C VAL A 98 22.91 -4.16 -4.59
N ARG A 99 22.41 -5.12 -5.37
CA ARG A 99 20.98 -5.27 -5.65
C ARG A 99 20.48 -6.55 -5.00
N VAL A 100 19.50 -6.43 -4.10
CA VAL A 100 18.90 -7.58 -3.41
C VAL A 100 17.41 -7.61 -3.68
N ARG A 101 16.92 -8.74 -4.15
CA ARG A 101 15.50 -9.02 -4.36
C ARG A 101 15.01 -9.96 -3.27
N VAL A 102 13.99 -9.56 -2.52
CA VAL A 102 13.38 -10.34 -1.44
C VAL A 102 11.92 -10.58 -1.78
N VAL A 103 11.54 -11.85 -1.98
CA VAL A 103 10.21 -12.24 -2.50
C VAL A 103 9.25 -12.84 -1.47
N GLY A 104 9.67 -12.86 -0.21
CA GLY A 104 8.86 -13.23 0.96
C GLY A 104 9.41 -12.54 2.19
N THR A 105 8.57 -12.30 3.20
CA THR A 105 8.99 -11.56 4.40
C THR A 105 9.45 -12.46 5.54
N ASN A 106 9.64 -13.76 5.29
CA ASN A 106 10.19 -14.70 6.25
C ASN A 106 11.58 -14.25 6.73
N GLY A 107 11.80 -14.16 8.04
CA GLY A 107 13.08 -13.76 8.61
C GLY A 107 13.45 -12.30 8.40
N LEU A 108 12.52 -11.46 7.91
CA LEU A 108 12.79 -10.05 7.62
C LEU A 108 12.98 -9.25 8.91
N ASP A 109 14.12 -8.54 9.04
CA ASP A 109 14.38 -7.67 10.18
C ASP A 109 13.45 -6.44 10.17
N LEU A 110 12.40 -6.47 11.00
CA LEU A 110 11.42 -5.38 11.13
C LEU A 110 11.98 -4.15 11.87
N SER A 111 13.18 -4.24 12.46
CA SER A 111 13.87 -3.07 13.01
C SER A 111 14.56 -2.22 11.94
N LEU A 112 14.78 -2.80 10.75
CA LEU A 112 15.36 -2.13 9.59
C LEU A 112 14.31 -1.89 8.51
N PHE A 113 13.59 -2.94 8.12
CA PHE A 113 12.62 -2.90 7.03
C PHE A 113 11.22 -2.56 7.54
N GLN A 114 11.02 -1.28 7.85
CA GLN A 114 9.70 -0.72 8.17
C GLN A 114 9.10 -0.04 6.93
N PHE A 115 7.98 -0.59 6.48
CA PHE A 115 7.27 -0.17 5.27
C PHE A 115 5.75 -0.36 5.42
N ASP A 116 5.00 0.17 4.46
CA ASP A 116 3.56 -0.06 4.37
C ASP A 116 3.30 -1.49 3.89
N THR A 117 2.82 -2.33 4.79
CA THR A 117 2.63 -3.77 4.55
C THR A 117 1.55 -4.07 3.51
N ASP A 118 0.70 -3.09 3.15
CA ASP A 118 -0.30 -3.22 2.08
C ASP A 118 0.29 -2.93 0.69
N GLN A 119 1.56 -2.56 0.61
CA GLN A 119 2.31 -2.42 -0.64
C GLN A 119 2.88 -3.78 -1.05
N SER A 120 2.75 -4.10 -2.34
CA SER A 120 3.30 -5.32 -2.93
C SER A 120 4.68 -5.11 -3.56
N PHE A 121 5.15 -3.86 -3.57
CA PHE A 121 6.48 -3.44 -3.99
C PHE A 121 6.96 -2.34 -3.02
N THR A 122 8.17 -2.46 -2.51
CA THR A 122 8.88 -1.40 -1.79
C THR A 122 10.37 -1.56 -2.00
N ALA A 123 11.07 -0.47 -2.24
CA ALA A 123 12.52 -0.43 -2.32
C ALA A 123 13.10 0.37 -1.16
N PHE A 124 14.21 -0.13 -0.63
CA PHE A 124 15.04 0.57 0.35
C PHE A 124 16.40 0.84 -0.27
N LEU A 125 16.86 2.08 -0.14
CA LEU A 125 18.18 2.54 -0.55
C LEU A 125 18.98 2.76 0.73
N LEU A 126 20.08 2.04 0.93
CA LEU A 126 20.79 2.04 2.22
C LEU A 126 22.29 1.81 2.09
N ASN A 127 23.03 2.19 3.12
CA ASN A 127 24.44 1.85 3.32
C ASN A 127 24.58 0.41 3.84
N ALA A 128 25.79 -0.16 3.69
CA ALA A 128 26.17 -1.46 4.24
C ALA A 128 25.96 -1.56 5.76
N ASP A 129 26.02 -0.45 6.50
CA ASP A 129 25.79 -0.43 7.96
C ASP A 129 24.30 -0.39 8.37
N GLY A 130 23.38 -0.44 7.39
CA GLY A 130 21.94 -0.34 7.62
C GLY A 130 21.38 1.08 7.72
N THR A 131 22.20 2.13 7.52
CA THR A 131 21.71 3.50 7.42
C THR A 131 20.88 3.67 6.14
N ILE A 132 19.61 4.04 6.28
CA ILE A 132 18.70 4.23 5.15
C ILE A 132 18.93 5.61 4.54
N TYR A 133 19.16 5.66 3.22
CA TYR A 133 19.18 6.89 2.42
C TYR A 133 17.78 7.29 1.99
N GLY A 134 16.94 6.34 1.61
CA GLY A 134 15.54 6.60 1.30
C GLY A 134 14.74 5.33 1.00
N ARG A 135 13.44 5.53 0.86
CA ARG A 135 12.47 4.51 0.43
C ARG A 135 11.92 4.87 -0.94
N PHE A 136 11.39 3.89 -1.66
CA PHE A 136 10.64 4.12 -2.89
C PHE A 136 9.56 3.04 -3.05
N GLY A 137 8.48 3.36 -3.78
CA GLY A 137 7.35 2.46 -3.97
C GLY A 137 6.20 2.78 -3.03
N THR A 138 5.08 3.21 -3.61
CA THR A 138 3.82 3.46 -2.90
C THR A 138 2.64 3.47 -3.89
N ARG A 139 1.43 3.50 -3.35
CA ARG A 139 0.19 3.75 -4.10
C ARG A 139 -0.89 4.31 -3.18
N SER A 140 -1.80 5.06 -3.78
CA SER A 140 -2.99 5.66 -3.15
C SER A 140 -4.29 4.95 -3.53
N HIS A 141 -4.23 3.98 -4.44
CA HIS A 141 -5.40 3.21 -4.88
C HIS A 141 -4.98 1.77 -5.24
N ARG A 142 -5.97 0.86 -5.25
CA ARG A 142 -5.72 -0.55 -5.57
C ARG A 142 -5.21 -0.72 -7.00
N THR A 143 -5.88 -0.09 -7.96
CA THR A 143 -5.67 -0.26 -9.40
C THR A 143 -5.04 0.95 -10.10
N GLU A 144 -5.06 2.12 -9.46
CA GLU A 144 -4.56 3.37 -10.04
C GLU A 144 -3.28 3.79 -9.32
N TRP A 145 -2.14 3.40 -9.89
CA TRP A 145 -0.81 3.66 -9.30
C TRP A 145 0.01 4.66 -10.13
N ILE A 146 -0.45 5.04 -11.33
CA ILE A 146 0.28 5.93 -12.27
C ILE A 146 0.60 7.29 -11.64
N GLY A 147 -0.26 7.76 -10.72
CA GLY A 147 -0.06 9.03 -10.03
C GLY A 147 0.95 9.00 -8.89
N ASP A 148 1.46 7.82 -8.49
CA ASP A 148 2.20 7.68 -7.24
C ASP A 148 3.63 7.14 -7.43
N VAL A 149 3.90 6.43 -8.54
CA VAL A 149 5.23 5.89 -8.86
C VAL A 149 5.54 5.90 -10.37
N SER A 150 6.82 6.06 -10.72
CA SER A 150 7.32 5.91 -12.09
C SER A 150 8.79 5.43 -12.12
N LEU A 151 9.26 4.96 -13.29
CA LEU A 151 10.66 4.58 -13.47
C LEU A 151 11.58 5.82 -13.39
N GLU A 152 11.15 6.95 -13.93
CA GLU A 152 11.87 8.22 -13.82
C GLU A 152 12.00 8.68 -12.37
N GLY A 153 10.93 8.56 -11.57
CA GLY A 153 10.98 8.84 -10.14
C GLY A 153 11.92 7.90 -9.39
N MET A 154 12.00 6.64 -9.79
CA MET A 154 12.97 5.70 -9.24
C MET A 154 14.40 6.10 -9.59
N ALA A 155 14.67 6.53 -10.83
CA ALA A 155 15.98 7.02 -11.24
C ALA A 155 16.41 8.22 -10.40
N GLN A 156 15.48 9.17 -10.20
CA GLN A 156 15.69 10.33 -9.33
C GLN A 156 15.99 9.95 -7.86
N ALA A 157 15.32 8.93 -7.33
CA ALA A 157 15.60 8.43 -5.98
C ALA A 157 16.96 7.72 -5.89
N LEU A 158 17.35 6.93 -6.91
CA LEU A 158 18.67 6.29 -7.00
C LEU A 158 19.80 7.33 -7.06
N GLU A 159 19.64 8.36 -7.89
CA GLU A 159 20.58 9.49 -7.98
C GLU A 159 20.75 10.17 -6.61
N GLY A 160 19.64 10.53 -5.96
CA GLY A 160 19.70 11.13 -4.64
C GLY A 160 20.31 10.23 -3.55
N ALA A 161 20.12 8.91 -3.64
CA ALA A 161 20.79 7.98 -2.73
C ALA A 161 22.29 7.89 -2.99
N LEU A 162 22.74 7.97 -4.24
CA LEU A 162 24.16 8.04 -4.59
C LEU A 162 24.81 9.34 -4.12
N GLU A 163 24.10 10.47 -4.23
CA GLU A 163 24.53 11.77 -3.67
C GLU A 163 24.74 11.65 -2.14
N LEU A 164 23.75 11.12 -1.42
CA LEU A 164 23.87 10.89 0.02
C LEU A 164 24.96 9.87 0.38
N HIS A 165 25.20 8.87 -0.47
CA HIS A 165 26.23 7.89 -0.24
C HIS A 165 27.64 8.47 -0.41
N ALA A 166 27.85 9.35 -1.39
CA ALA A 166 29.12 10.04 -1.62
C ALA A 166 29.54 10.91 -0.42
N ASP A 167 28.58 11.50 0.28
CA ASP A 167 28.81 12.32 1.48
C ASP A 167 28.88 11.51 2.78
N PHE A 168 28.75 10.18 2.73
CA PHE A 168 28.74 9.34 3.91
C PHE A 168 30.17 9.09 4.43
N PRO A 169 30.44 9.15 5.76
CA PRO A 169 29.50 9.23 6.88
C PRO A 169 29.19 10.66 7.38
N ALA A 170 29.65 11.72 6.72
CA ALA A 170 29.49 13.09 7.20
C ALA A 170 28.01 13.49 7.38
N ASN A 171 27.12 12.95 6.54
CA ASN A 171 25.68 13.18 6.62
C ASN A 171 24.92 12.14 7.48
N LYS A 172 25.58 11.18 8.13
CA LYS A 172 24.91 10.07 8.85
C LYS A 172 23.90 10.56 9.90
N ALA A 173 24.20 11.67 10.57
CA ALA A 173 23.32 12.26 11.58
C ALA A 173 21.97 12.73 10.99
N SER A 174 21.93 13.27 9.77
CA SER A 174 20.68 13.71 9.12
C SER A 174 19.81 12.53 8.65
N LEU A 175 20.38 11.33 8.59
CA LEU A 175 19.69 10.10 8.17
C LEU A 175 19.14 9.30 9.35
N ALA A 176 19.49 9.64 10.60
CA ALA A 176 19.11 8.85 11.78
C ALA A 176 17.59 8.64 11.90
N ALA A 177 16.80 9.69 11.61
CA ALA A 177 15.34 9.64 11.66
C ALA A 177 14.68 8.81 10.53
N LYS A 178 15.46 8.29 9.58
CA LYS A 178 14.98 7.32 8.58
C LYS A 178 14.79 5.92 9.15
N ARG A 179 15.29 5.66 10.37
CA ARG A 179 15.03 4.45 11.14
C ARG A 179 14.01 4.72 12.24
N GLY A 180 13.01 3.85 12.35
CA GLY A 180 11.91 4.01 13.31
C GLY A 180 12.23 3.40 14.66
N PRO A 181 11.25 3.43 15.58
CA PRO A 181 11.39 2.76 16.87
C PRO A 181 11.60 1.26 16.68
N LYS A 182 12.24 0.64 17.66
CA LYS A 182 12.40 -0.82 17.71
C LYS A 182 11.00 -1.47 17.76
N PRO A 183 10.67 -2.40 16.84
CA PRO A 183 9.38 -3.05 16.86
C PRO A 183 9.27 -4.01 18.05
N GLU A 184 8.05 -4.24 18.54
CA GLU A 184 7.78 -5.25 19.58
C GLU A 184 8.14 -6.65 19.09
N ILE A 185 7.83 -6.94 17.82
CA ILE A 185 8.14 -8.21 17.15
C ILE A 185 9.24 -7.95 16.13
N ALA A 186 10.38 -8.63 16.29
CA ALA A 186 11.58 -8.37 15.49
C ALA A 186 11.50 -8.92 14.06
N SER A 187 10.70 -9.97 13.82
CA SER A 187 10.60 -10.66 12.53
C SER A 187 9.20 -11.25 12.32
N PRO A 188 8.66 -11.31 11.08
CA PRO A 188 7.28 -11.71 10.81
C PRO A 188 6.85 -13.08 11.35
N GLU A 189 7.70 -14.10 11.25
CA GLU A 189 7.37 -15.44 11.76
C GLU A 189 7.25 -15.48 13.29
N LEU A 190 7.67 -14.44 14.01
CA LEU A 190 7.59 -14.40 15.47
C LEU A 190 6.24 -13.87 15.97
N PHE A 191 5.36 -13.38 15.08
CA PHE A 191 4.00 -13.00 15.50
C PHE A 191 3.21 -14.23 15.97
N PRO A 192 2.39 -14.11 17.04
CA PRO A 192 1.64 -15.24 17.59
C PRO A 192 0.77 -16.01 16.58
N GLU A 193 0.12 -15.32 15.64
CA GLU A 193 -0.74 -15.92 14.61
C GLU A 193 0.07 -16.56 13.46
N LEU A 194 1.38 -16.31 13.36
CA LEU A 194 2.25 -16.79 12.28
C LEU A 194 3.24 -17.87 12.73
N LYS A 195 3.69 -17.84 13.99
CA LYS A 195 4.81 -18.66 14.50
C LYS A 195 4.65 -20.18 14.38
N GLU A 196 3.42 -20.70 14.48
CA GLU A 196 3.19 -22.15 14.41
C GLU A 196 3.14 -22.65 12.96
N LYS A 197 2.96 -21.74 11.99
CA LYS A 197 2.76 -22.08 10.56
C LYS A 197 3.97 -21.75 9.70
N TYR A 198 4.78 -20.77 10.09
CA TYR A 198 5.84 -20.23 9.26
C TYR A 198 7.20 -20.28 9.96
N THR A 199 8.25 -20.44 9.16
CA THR A 199 9.65 -20.36 9.60
C THR A 199 10.28 -19.07 9.07
N SER A 200 11.52 -18.78 9.48
CA SER A 200 12.29 -17.62 9.00
C SER A 200 12.79 -17.76 7.56
N THR A 201 12.50 -18.86 6.86
CA THR A 201 12.98 -19.10 5.49
C THR A 201 11.89 -19.74 4.62
N LEU A 202 11.93 -19.46 3.31
CA LEU A 202 11.04 -20.09 2.34
C LEU A 202 11.41 -21.57 2.09
N ASN A 203 10.40 -22.44 2.02
CA ASN A 203 10.60 -23.86 1.74
C ASN A 203 10.57 -24.15 0.23
N TYR A 204 11.67 -23.88 -0.48
CA TYR A 204 11.78 -24.18 -1.91
C TYR A 204 11.83 -25.68 -2.25
N LYS A 205 12.24 -26.54 -1.31
CA LYS A 205 12.29 -28.00 -1.51
C LYS A 205 10.88 -28.63 -1.42
N GLY A 206 9.98 -28.01 -0.69
CA GLY A 206 8.57 -28.39 -0.57
C GLY A 206 7.64 -27.29 -1.06
N ASN A 207 6.63 -26.95 -0.26
CA ASN A 207 5.56 -26.02 -0.65
C ASN A 207 5.98 -24.55 -0.45
N VAL A 208 6.73 -24.01 -1.41
CA VAL A 208 7.24 -22.62 -1.37
C VAL A 208 6.13 -21.58 -1.20
N VAL A 209 4.98 -21.78 -1.85
CA VAL A 209 3.86 -20.85 -1.79
C VAL A 209 3.21 -20.83 -0.39
N GLN A 210 3.07 -21.99 0.23
CA GLN A 210 2.42 -22.11 1.54
C GLN A 210 3.33 -21.67 2.70
N SER A 211 4.65 -21.72 2.50
CA SER A 211 5.65 -21.29 3.48
C SER A 211 5.97 -19.79 3.41
N CYS A 212 5.45 -19.07 2.42
CA CYS A 212 5.66 -17.63 2.26
C CYS A 212 4.78 -16.82 3.22
N ILE A 213 5.40 -15.98 4.04
CA ILE A 213 4.72 -14.89 4.73
C ILE A 213 4.63 -13.71 3.76
N HIS A 214 3.40 -13.30 3.49
CA HIS A 214 3.11 -12.14 2.66
C HIS A 214 3.25 -10.83 3.44
N CYS A 215 3.61 -9.75 2.76
CA CYS A 215 3.76 -8.42 3.37
C CYS A 215 2.54 -8.03 4.22
N HIS A 216 1.32 -8.11 3.67
CA HIS A 216 0.11 -7.69 4.39
C HIS A 216 -0.18 -8.53 5.64
N GLN A 217 0.31 -9.78 5.70
CA GLN A 217 0.13 -10.64 6.88
C GLN A 217 0.88 -10.08 8.09
N ILE A 218 1.92 -9.28 7.91
CA ILE A 218 2.61 -8.59 9.01
C ILE A 218 1.64 -7.62 9.68
N GLY A 219 0.99 -6.76 8.89
CA GLY A 219 0.00 -5.80 9.39
C GLY A 219 -1.24 -6.50 9.97
N ASP A 220 -1.71 -7.58 9.34
CA ASP A 220 -2.83 -8.38 9.84
C ASP A 220 -2.49 -9.00 11.21
N ALA A 221 -1.32 -9.63 11.33
CA ALA A 221 -0.86 -10.25 12.57
C ALA A 221 -0.65 -9.22 13.69
N GLN A 222 -0.18 -8.01 13.37
CA GLN A 222 -0.07 -6.92 14.34
C GLN A 222 -1.44 -6.51 14.88
N ARG A 223 -2.44 -6.34 14.01
CA ARG A 223 -3.82 -6.00 14.41
C ARG A 223 -4.46 -7.12 15.24
N ASP A 224 -4.31 -8.37 14.81
CA ASP A 224 -4.83 -9.53 15.54
C ASP A 224 -4.16 -9.68 16.92
N MET A 225 -2.85 -9.43 17.03
CA MET A 225 -2.13 -9.43 18.30
C MET A 225 -2.68 -8.36 19.26
N ILE A 226 -2.88 -7.12 18.79
CA ILE A 226 -3.48 -6.03 19.58
C ILE A 226 -4.89 -6.41 20.04
N ARG A 227 -5.74 -6.91 19.13
CA ARG A 227 -7.11 -7.30 19.47
C ARG A 227 -7.19 -8.50 20.40
N SER A 228 -6.26 -9.46 20.30
CA SER A 228 -6.18 -10.58 21.24
C SER A 228 -5.90 -10.14 22.68
N ARG A 229 -5.24 -8.99 22.85
CA ARG A 229 -4.98 -8.35 24.15
C ARG A 229 -6.14 -7.46 24.63
N ARG A 230 -7.27 -7.46 23.90
CA ARG A 230 -8.41 -6.57 24.12
C ARG A 230 -8.00 -5.09 24.18
N GLN A 231 -7.10 -4.69 23.28
CA GLN A 231 -6.70 -3.30 23.11
C GLN A 231 -7.34 -2.72 21.85
N PRO A 232 -7.77 -1.45 21.87
CA PRO A 232 -8.24 -0.79 20.66
C PRO A 232 -7.08 -0.69 19.66
N ILE A 233 -7.34 -0.87 18.37
CA ILE A 233 -6.28 -0.74 17.36
C ILE A 233 -5.90 0.75 17.25
N PRO A 234 -4.64 1.14 17.50
CA PRO A 234 -4.23 2.55 17.42
C PRO A 234 -4.35 3.11 16.01
N ASP A 235 -4.61 4.42 15.89
CA ASP A 235 -4.68 5.13 14.60
C ASP A 235 -3.42 4.94 13.74
N GLN A 236 -2.22 4.86 14.35
CA GLN A 236 -0.98 4.62 13.62
C GLN A 236 -0.94 3.24 12.93
N VAL A 237 -1.64 2.24 13.49
CA VAL A 237 -1.75 0.88 12.94
C VAL A 237 -2.92 0.79 11.95
N LEU A 238 -4.00 1.56 12.14
CA LEU A 238 -5.14 1.62 11.21
C LEU A 238 -4.84 2.43 9.96
N PHE A 239 -4.17 3.57 10.12
CA PHE A 239 -3.81 4.51 9.07
C PHE A 239 -2.27 4.58 8.95
N PRO A 240 -1.62 3.47 8.53
CA PRO A 240 -0.18 3.43 8.37
C PRO A 240 0.21 4.20 7.09
N TYR A 241 1.40 4.83 7.09
CA TYR A 241 1.94 5.57 5.93
C TYR A 241 0.93 6.49 5.22
N PRO A 242 0.31 7.46 5.91
CA PRO A 242 -0.71 8.31 5.32
C PRO A 242 -0.25 8.97 4.02
N HIS A 243 -1.07 8.91 2.98
CA HIS A 243 -0.71 9.50 1.69
C HIS A 243 -0.64 11.03 1.77
N PRO A 244 0.34 11.72 1.16
CA PRO A 244 0.43 13.19 1.20
C PRO A 244 -0.82 13.92 0.70
N LYS A 245 -1.55 13.30 -0.25
CA LYS A 245 -2.86 13.78 -0.75
C LYS A 245 -3.88 13.99 0.38
N ALA A 246 -3.85 13.18 1.44
CA ALA A 246 -4.73 13.34 2.60
C ALA A 246 -4.51 14.68 3.33
N LEU A 247 -3.34 15.30 3.16
CA LEU A 247 -3.00 16.61 3.72
C LEU A 247 -3.18 17.74 2.69
N GLY A 248 -3.68 17.41 1.49
CA GLY A 248 -3.85 18.31 0.35
C GLY A 248 -2.59 18.54 -0.46
N MET A 249 -1.63 17.62 -0.43
CA MET A 249 -0.39 17.73 -1.21
C MET A 249 -0.32 16.62 -2.27
N VAL A 250 -0.37 16.99 -3.54
CA VAL A 250 -0.15 16.07 -4.66
C VAL A 250 1.30 16.18 -5.09
N LEU A 251 2.00 15.05 -5.15
CA LEU A 251 3.41 14.99 -5.51
C LEU A 251 3.59 14.42 -6.92
N ASN A 252 4.62 14.89 -7.62
CA ASN A 252 5.01 14.40 -8.93
C ASN A 252 5.64 13.00 -8.79
N PRO A 253 5.08 11.94 -9.40
CA PRO A 253 5.66 10.60 -9.32
C PRO A 253 6.99 10.45 -10.08
N LYS A 254 7.36 11.45 -10.91
CA LYS A 254 8.57 11.45 -11.74
C LYS A 254 9.75 12.21 -11.13
N GLU A 255 9.54 12.92 -10.03
CA GLU A 255 10.54 13.80 -9.42
C GLU A 255 10.69 13.55 -7.91
N ARG A 256 11.80 14.00 -7.33
CA ARG A 256 12.06 13.88 -5.89
C ARG A 256 11.14 14.78 -5.08
N ALA A 257 10.01 14.23 -4.58
CA ALA A 257 9.10 14.90 -3.65
C ALA A 257 8.73 16.35 -4.07
N THR A 258 8.53 16.57 -5.37
CA THR A 258 8.06 17.84 -5.93
C THR A 258 6.54 17.91 -5.86
N VAL A 259 6.01 19.01 -5.34
CA VAL A 259 4.57 19.29 -5.27
C VAL A 259 4.06 19.73 -6.63
N THR A 260 3.07 19.04 -7.17
CA THR A 260 2.38 19.45 -8.42
C THR A 260 1.14 20.27 -8.14
N GLU A 261 0.45 19.97 -7.04
CA GLU A 261 -0.80 20.63 -6.67
C GLU A 261 -0.93 20.69 -5.14
N VAL A 262 -1.53 21.78 -4.67
CA VAL A 262 -1.94 21.92 -3.28
C VAL A 262 -3.43 22.22 -3.23
N THR A 263 -4.20 21.33 -2.61
CA THR A 263 -5.64 21.49 -2.45
C THR A 263 -5.95 22.71 -1.59
N ALA A 264 -6.88 23.56 -2.02
CA ALA A 264 -7.27 24.75 -1.28
C ALA A 264 -7.76 24.40 0.13
N GLU A 265 -7.49 25.28 1.11
CA GLU A 265 -7.91 25.16 2.52
C GLU A 265 -7.37 23.93 3.30
N SER A 266 -6.58 23.09 2.64
CA SER A 266 -5.94 21.92 3.22
C SER A 266 -4.85 22.27 4.26
N LEU A 267 -4.36 21.25 4.97
CA LEU A 267 -3.25 21.41 5.91
C LEU A 267 -1.97 21.88 5.19
N ALA A 268 -1.71 21.36 3.98
CA ALA A 268 -0.59 21.79 3.16
C ALA A 268 -0.73 23.25 2.69
N ALA A 269 -1.92 23.66 2.25
CA ALA A 269 -2.19 25.05 1.87
C ALA A 269 -2.00 26.02 3.06
N LYS A 270 -2.52 25.65 4.24
CA LYS A 270 -2.37 26.42 5.48
C LYS A 270 -0.91 26.53 5.93
N ALA A 271 -0.10 25.50 5.67
CA ALA A 271 1.35 25.53 5.90
C ALA A 271 2.09 26.40 4.87
N GLY A 272 1.44 26.73 3.74
CA GLY A 272 2.00 27.59 2.71
C GLY A 272 2.77 26.84 1.61
N PHE A 273 2.58 25.52 1.47
CA PHE A 273 3.05 24.77 0.29
C PHE A 273 2.39 25.29 -0.99
N ARG A 274 3.10 25.17 -2.11
CA ARG A 274 2.67 25.59 -3.45
C ARG A 274 3.12 24.58 -4.49
N ALA A 275 2.43 24.56 -5.63
CA ALA A 275 2.91 23.85 -6.81
C ALA A 275 4.33 24.33 -7.20
N GLY A 276 5.20 23.40 -7.56
CA GLY A 276 6.61 23.63 -7.89
C GLY A 276 7.56 23.60 -6.69
N ASP A 277 7.05 23.49 -5.46
CA ASP A 277 7.91 23.29 -4.30
C ASP A 277 8.56 21.90 -4.35
N ARG A 278 9.87 21.82 -4.15
CA ARG A 278 10.55 20.53 -3.93
C ARG A 278 10.88 20.37 -2.46
N ILE A 279 10.43 19.29 -1.83
CA ILE A 279 10.74 19.02 -0.42
C ILE A 279 12.15 18.43 -0.33
N GLU A 280 13.10 19.20 0.19
CA GLU A 280 14.49 18.75 0.35
C GLU A 280 14.68 17.98 1.66
N THR A 281 14.12 18.52 2.75
CA THR A 281 14.07 17.82 4.04
C THR A 281 12.69 17.91 4.67
N LEU A 282 12.32 16.89 5.44
CA LEU A 282 11.09 16.85 6.22
C LEU A 282 11.37 16.17 7.57
N ALA A 283 10.94 16.77 8.67
CA ALA A 283 11.37 16.38 10.02
C ALA A 283 12.90 16.25 10.16
N GLY A 284 13.66 17.13 9.47
CA GLY A 284 15.12 17.18 9.53
C GLY A 284 15.87 16.10 8.74
N GLN A 285 15.17 15.20 8.03
CA GLN A 285 15.81 14.17 7.20
C GLN A 285 15.66 14.48 5.69
N PRO A 286 16.66 14.15 4.85
CA PRO A 286 16.56 14.28 3.40
C PRO A 286 15.39 13.46 2.82
N ILE A 287 14.75 13.95 1.75
CA ILE A 287 13.60 13.28 1.12
C ILE A 287 13.93 12.94 -0.33
N LEU A 288 13.91 11.65 -0.67
CA LEU A 288 14.23 11.17 -2.03
C LEU A 288 12.98 10.81 -2.84
N SER A 289 11.83 10.59 -2.18
CA SER A 289 10.61 10.15 -2.84
C SER A 289 9.36 10.44 -2.01
N MET A 290 8.19 10.14 -2.59
CA MET A 290 6.91 10.13 -1.89
C MET A 290 6.88 9.14 -0.70
N ALA A 291 7.55 8.00 -0.81
CA ALA A 291 7.60 7.01 0.27
C ALA A 291 8.39 7.53 1.49
N ASP A 292 9.39 8.40 1.28
CA ASP A 292 10.07 9.09 2.39
C ASP A 292 9.14 10.12 3.07
N VAL A 293 8.29 10.82 2.31
CA VAL A 293 7.28 11.70 2.89
C VAL A 293 6.30 10.89 3.74
N GLN A 294 5.79 9.78 3.21
CA GLN A 294 4.92 8.87 3.96
C GLN A 294 5.59 8.27 5.19
N TRP A 295 6.89 8.00 5.14
CA TRP A 295 7.67 7.59 6.30
C TRP A 295 7.61 8.64 7.42
N VAL A 296 7.88 9.91 7.11
CA VAL A 296 7.81 10.99 8.10
C VAL A 296 6.39 11.13 8.67
N LEU A 297 5.38 11.07 7.80
CA LEU A 297 3.98 11.08 8.22
C LEU A 297 3.65 9.87 9.11
N HIS A 298 4.16 8.68 8.79
CA HIS A 298 3.99 7.47 9.60
C HIS A 298 4.67 7.55 10.98
N GLN A 299 5.76 8.30 11.11
CA GLN A 299 6.42 8.54 12.40
C GLN A 299 5.81 9.69 13.22
N THR A 300 4.89 10.47 12.64
CA THR A 300 4.27 11.61 13.33
C THR A 300 3.06 11.16 14.18
N ASP A 301 3.00 11.56 15.44
CA ASP A 301 1.96 11.10 16.38
C ASP A 301 0.52 11.37 15.87
N ALA A 302 -0.40 10.44 16.14
CA ALA A 302 -1.81 10.58 15.81
C ALA A 302 -2.49 11.73 16.59
N ALA A 303 -1.98 12.09 17.77
CA ALA A 303 -2.39 13.27 18.54
C ALA A 303 -2.03 14.60 17.86
N GLY A 304 -1.26 14.56 16.77
CA GLY A 304 -0.86 15.73 16.00
C GLY A 304 0.55 16.21 16.35
N GLY A 305 0.93 17.35 15.76
CA GLY A 305 2.27 17.91 15.93
C GLY A 305 2.65 18.89 14.82
N SER A 306 3.90 19.32 14.85
CA SER A 306 4.49 20.15 13.80
C SER A 306 5.59 19.38 13.09
N VAL A 307 5.49 19.29 11.76
CA VAL A 307 6.49 18.67 10.90
C VAL A 307 7.19 19.79 10.13
N ASN A 308 8.46 20.04 10.44
CA ASN A 308 9.26 21.06 9.77
C ASN A 308 9.78 20.54 8.44
N ALA A 309 9.67 21.35 7.39
CA ALA A 309 10.18 21.09 6.06
C ALA A 309 11.16 22.20 5.66
N GLN A 310 12.17 21.83 4.89
CA GLN A 310 12.90 22.77 4.04
C GLN A 310 12.54 22.46 2.59
N ILE A 311 12.03 23.46 1.88
CA ILE A 311 11.63 23.33 0.49
C ILE A 311 12.50 24.20 -0.41
N GLN A 312 12.69 23.78 -1.65
CA GLN A 312 13.21 24.62 -2.71
C GLN A 312 12.05 25.28 -3.44
N ARG A 313 12.02 26.62 -3.45
CA ARG A 313 11.01 27.43 -4.16
C ARG A 313 11.69 28.56 -4.91
N GLY A 314 11.56 28.57 -6.24
CA GLY A 314 12.14 29.62 -7.08
C GLY A 314 13.66 29.78 -6.89
N GLY A 315 14.39 28.67 -6.73
CA GLY A 315 15.84 28.68 -6.53
C GLY A 315 16.30 28.97 -5.09
N LYS A 316 15.40 29.19 -4.14
CA LYS A 316 15.72 29.48 -2.73
C LYS A 316 15.22 28.39 -1.80
N SER A 317 16.01 28.13 -0.76
CA SER A 317 15.57 27.30 0.36
C SER A 317 14.63 28.10 1.26
N VAL A 318 13.45 27.55 1.54
CA VAL A 318 12.39 28.19 2.33
C VAL A 318 11.93 27.22 3.42
N PRO A 319 11.94 27.62 4.70
CA PRO A 319 11.37 26.80 5.77
C PRO A 319 9.84 26.85 5.73
N VAL A 320 9.21 25.70 5.91
CA VAL A 320 7.75 25.53 6.01
C VAL A 320 7.44 24.62 7.19
N THR A 321 6.40 24.92 7.97
CA THR A 321 5.97 24.06 9.08
C THR A 321 4.56 23.54 8.83
N LEU A 322 4.43 22.24 8.64
CA LEU A 322 3.15 21.55 8.50
C LEU A 322 2.57 21.25 9.88
N LYS A 323 1.45 21.90 10.22
CA LYS A 323 0.73 21.67 11.48
C LYS A 323 -0.34 20.60 11.28
N LEU A 324 -0.24 19.53 12.08
CA LEU A 324 -1.15 18.39 12.04
C LEU A 324 -2.02 18.38 13.31
N PRO A 325 -3.36 18.46 13.20
CA PRO A 325 -4.26 18.39 14.36
C PRO A 325 -4.38 16.96 14.90
N ALA A 326 -4.97 16.79 16.08
CA ALA A 326 -5.32 15.46 16.59
C ALA A 326 -6.24 14.71 15.60
N GLY A 327 -5.98 13.42 15.39
CA GLY A 327 -6.74 12.58 14.47
C GLY A 327 -6.47 12.81 12.99
N TRP A 328 -5.47 13.64 12.63
CA TRP A 328 -5.15 13.99 11.23
C TRP A 328 -4.96 12.79 10.30
N ARG A 329 -4.49 11.65 10.82
CA ARG A 329 -4.29 10.41 10.04
C ARG A 329 -5.57 9.89 9.42
N ARG A 330 -6.71 10.14 10.08
CA ARG A 330 -8.04 9.73 9.62
C ARG A 330 -8.48 10.51 8.39
N LEU A 331 -7.78 11.57 7.98
CA LEU A 331 -8.01 12.22 6.69
C LEU A 331 -7.68 11.31 5.50
N ASP A 332 -6.79 10.31 5.69
CA ASP A 332 -6.52 9.30 4.67
C ASP A 332 -7.65 8.28 4.58
N ASP A 333 -7.75 7.60 3.44
CA ASP A 333 -8.72 6.53 3.23
C ASP A 333 -8.02 5.17 3.20
N ILE A 334 -8.51 4.25 4.02
CA ILE A 334 -7.98 2.89 4.14
C ILE A 334 -8.88 1.87 3.45
N ALA A 335 -10.09 2.24 3.01
CA ALA A 335 -11.09 1.31 2.48
C ALA A 335 -10.61 0.53 1.24
N TRP A 336 -9.73 1.13 0.43
CA TRP A 336 -9.14 0.51 -0.76
C TRP A 336 -8.05 -0.53 -0.43
N ARG A 337 -7.50 -0.51 0.78
CA ARG A 337 -6.34 -1.31 1.18
C ARG A 337 -6.68 -2.80 1.36
N SER A 338 -5.68 -3.67 1.23
CA SER A 338 -5.84 -5.11 1.46
C SER A 338 -6.28 -5.40 2.91
N SER A 339 -5.67 -4.70 3.87
CA SER A 339 -6.02 -4.75 5.30
C SER A 339 -7.50 -4.49 5.60
N SER A 340 -8.20 -3.70 4.77
CA SER A 340 -9.62 -3.44 4.95
C SER A 340 -10.49 -4.68 4.83
N TRP A 341 -10.03 -5.75 4.18
CA TRP A 341 -10.73 -7.04 4.22
C TRP A 341 -10.81 -7.57 5.67
N GLY A 342 -9.68 -7.67 6.38
CA GLY A 342 -9.66 -8.08 7.78
C GLY A 342 -10.45 -7.11 8.68
N LEU A 343 -10.35 -5.81 8.45
CA LEU A 343 -11.13 -4.83 9.23
C LEU A 343 -12.64 -4.97 9.02
N ARG A 344 -13.11 -5.26 7.80
CA ARG A 344 -14.54 -5.54 7.53
C ARG A 344 -15.01 -6.77 8.29
N ARG A 345 -14.18 -7.82 8.40
CA ARG A 345 -14.48 -8.96 9.29
C ARG A 345 -14.76 -8.48 10.71
N MET A 346 -13.80 -7.74 11.28
CA MET A 346 -13.79 -7.32 12.67
C MET A 346 -14.94 -6.36 13.01
N ALA A 347 -15.07 -5.28 12.23
CA ALA A 347 -15.96 -4.15 12.52
C ALA A 347 -17.34 -4.28 11.91
N THR A 348 -17.49 -4.99 10.79
CA THR A 348 -18.75 -5.02 10.05
C THR A 348 -19.28 -6.41 9.81
N GLY A 349 -18.63 -7.47 10.31
CA GLY A 349 -19.05 -8.83 10.02
C GLY A 349 -19.04 -9.14 8.51
N GLY A 350 -18.16 -8.48 7.74
CA GLY A 350 -17.94 -8.70 6.31
C GLY A 350 -18.72 -7.79 5.36
N LEU A 351 -19.29 -6.67 5.81
CA LEU A 351 -19.89 -5.68 4.90
C LEU A 351 -18.82 -4.89 4.17
N PHE A 352 -18.98 -4.75 2.85
CA PHE A 352 -18.31 -3.74 2.04
C PHE A 352 -19.30 -2.63 1.69
N THR A 353 -18.94 -1.41 2.05
CA THR A 353 -19.80 -0.23 1.89
C THR A 353 -19.11 0.87 1.12
N VAL A 354 -19.90 1.70 0.44
CA VAL A 354 -19.42 2.92 -0.21
C VAL A 354 -20.30 4.10 0.18
N ALA A 355 -19.70 5.26 0.37
CA ALA A 355 -20.45 6.49 0.59
C ALA A 355 -21.27 6.82 -0.67
N MET A 356 -22.54 7.13 -0.49
CA MET A 356 -23.42 7.48 -1.60
C MET A 356 -23.15 8.89 -2.11
N THR A 357 -23.09 9.06 -3.44
CA THR A 357 -23.01 10.39 -4.06
C THR A 357 -24.32 11.18 -3.87
N PRO A 358 -24.33 12.51 -4.03
CA PRO A 358 -25.56 13.30 -3.99
C PRO A 358 -26.65 12.80 -4.96
N GLU A 359 -26.25 12.36 -6.15
CA GLU A 359 -27.15 11.82 -7.17
C GLU A 359 -27.74 10.47 -6.74
N GLU A 360 -26.90 9.57 -6.19
CA GLU A 360 -27.36 8.28 -5.66
C GLU A 360 -28.33 8.47 -4.50
N ARG A 361 -28.06 9.43 -3.59
CA ARG A 361 -28.94 9.76 -2.46
C ARG A 361 -30.30 10.24 -2.94
N LYS A 362 -30.31 11.17 -3.90
CA LYS A 362 -31.55 11.71 -4.50
C LYS A 362 -32.36 10.60 -5.16
N ALA A 363 -31.72 9.71 -5.92
CA ALA A 363 -32.39 8.58 -6.56
C ALA A 363 -32.98 7.58 -5.56
N ALA A 364 -32.32 7.40 -4.41
CA ALA A 364 -32.75 6.47 -3.35
C ALA A 364 -33.69 7.08 -2.30
N GLY A 365 -34.00 8.39 -2.38
CA GLY A 365 -34.83 9.08 -1.39
C GLY A 365 -34.18 9.20 0.00
N VAL A 366 -32.84 9.22 0.06
CA VAL A 366 -32.07 9.36 1.30
C VAL A 366 -31.72 10.84 1.52
N PRO A 367 -31.68 11.34 2.77
CA PRO A 367 -31.28 12.72 3.04
C PRO A 367 -29.95 13.11 2.38
N GLU A 368 -29.88 14.36 1.91
CA GLU A 368 -28.69 14.93 1.24
C GLU A 368 -27.47 14.97 2.16
N SER A 369 -27.70 15.15 3.47
CA SER A 369 -26.66 15.21 4.50
C SER A 369 -26.73 14.03 5.47
N GLY A 370 -25.62 13.78 6.18
CA GLY A 370 -25.50 12.71 7.16
C GLY A 370 -25.03 11.39 6.56
N MET A 371 -24.81 10.39 7.41
CA MET A 371 -24.33 9.08 7.00
C MET A 371 -25.30 8.38 6.03
N ALA A 372 -24.76 7.95 4.89
CA ALA A 372 -25.43 7.04 3.97
C ALA A 372 -24.37 6.18 3.28
N LEU A 373 -24.14 5.00 3.83
CA LEU A 373 -23.20 4.02 3.29
C LEU A 373 -23.98 2.89 2.63
N LEU A 374 -23.90 2.79 1.31
CA LEU A 374 -24.54 1.73 0.54
C LEU A 374 -23.74 0.44 0.66
N VAL A 375 -24.40 -0.63 1.11
CA VAL A 375 -23.85 -1.98 1.17
C VAL A 375 -23.76 -2.56 -0.25
N LYS A 376 -22.55 -2.55 -0.81
CA LYS A 376 -22.28 -3.13 -2.14
C LYS A 376 -22.07 -4.64 -2.09
N HIS A 377 -21.53 -5.15 -0.99
CA HIS A 377 -21.32 -6.58 -0.81
C HIS A 377 -21.47 -6.99 0.67
N VAL A 378 -22.08 -8.15 0.89
CA VAL A 378 -22.12 -8.85 2.18
C VAL A 378 -21.27 -10.11 2.07
N GLY A 379 -20.32 -10.29 2.97
CA GLY A 379 -19.50 -11.50 3.01
C GLY A 379 -20.32 -12.79 3.20
N GLN A 380 -19.83 -13.89 2.64
CA GLN A 380 -20.61 -15.11 2.46
C GLN A 380 -20.18 -16.27 3.36
N TYR A 381 -18.93 -16.28 3.83
CA TYR A 381 -18.32 -17.45 4.49
C TYR A 381 -17.56 -17.08 5.76
N GLY A 382 -17.47 -18.04 6.69
CA GLY A 382 -16.71 -17.91 7.93
C GLY A 382 -17.12 -16.67 8.75
N PRO A 383 -16.18 -16.04 9.47
CA PRO A 383 -16.46 -14.81 10.22
C PRO A 383 -16.87 -13.60 9.35
N HIS A 384 -16.61 -13.65 8.03
CA HIS A 384 -17.13 -12.63 7.10
C HIS A 384 -18.62 -12.81 6.77
N ALA A 385 -19.25 -13.91 7.19
CA ALA A 385 -20.68 -14.12 6.97
C ALA A 385 -21.54 -13.53 8.09
N THR A 386 -20.96 -12.95 9.14
CA THR A 386 -21.70 -12.53 10.33
C THR A 386 -22.78 -11.51 10.00
N ALA A 387 -22.51 -10.51 9.17
CA ALA A 387 -23.55 -9.54 8.79
C ALA A 387 -24.68 -10.19 7.98
N LYS A 388 -24.35 -11.14 7.09
CA LYS A 388 -25.36 -11.93 6.36
C LYS A 388 -26.25 -12.69 7.33
N GLN A 389 -25.65 -13.37 8.31
CA GLN A 389 -26.37 -14.12 9.34
C GLN A 389 -27.24 -13.22 10.22
N ALA A 390 -26.78 -11.99 10.46
CA ALA A 390 -27.55 -10.94 11.12
C ALA A 390 -28.65 -10.31 10.23
N GLY A 391 -28.78 -10.74 8.97
CA GLY A 391 -29.87 -10.34 8.08
C GLY A 391 -29.59 -9.10 7.22
N PHE A 392 -28.35 -8.61 7.16
CA PHE A 392 -27.93 -7.57 6.22
C PHE A 392 -27.91 -8.09 4.78
N GLN A 393 -28.20 -7.20 3.82
CA GLN A 393 -28.34 -7.52 2.40
C GLN A 393 -27.59 -6.51 1.53
N ASN A 394 -27.18 -6.94 0.34
CA ASN A 394 -26.72 -6.00 -0.69
C ASN A 394 -27.85 -5.00 -0.99
N GLY A 395 -27.51 -3.73 -1.10
CA GLY A 395 -28.48 -2.64 -1.32
C GLY A 395 -29.03 -2.01 -0.04
N ASP A 396 -28.74 -2.56 1.14
CA ASP A 396 -29.02 -1.84 2.39
C ASP A 396 -28.22 -0.53 2.43
N ILE A 397 -28.83 0.53 2.96
CA ILE A 397 -28.16 1.83 3.15
C ILE A 397 -28.02 2.07 4.64
N ILE A 398 -26.79 2.03 5.15
CA ILE A 398 -26.50 2.29 6.57
C ILE A 398 -26.59 3.79 6.82
N THR A 399 -27.43 4.19 7.76
CA THR A 399 -27.67 5.59 8.15
C THR A 399 -27.24 5.92 9.58
N GLU A 400 -27.03 4.90 10.41
CA GLU A 400 -26.43 5.04 11.73
C GLU A 400 -25.70 3.74 12.09
N PHE A 401 -24.49 3.86 12.63
CA PHE A 401 -23.72 2.74 13.14
C PHE A 401 -23.31 3.04 14.57
N ASP A 402 -23.75 2.20 15.51
CA ASP A 402 -23.40 2.34 16.94
C ASP A 402 -23.74 3.73 17.51
N GLY A 403 -24.95 4.20 17.22
CA GLY A 403 -25.44 5.52 17.65
C GLY A 403 -24.78 6.72 16.94
N ARG A 404 -23.87 6.48 15.98
CA ARG A 404 -23.18 7.51 15.21
C ARG A 404 -23.75 7.61 13.79
N SER A 405 -24.01 8.84 13.35
CA SER A 405 -24.52 9.18 12.02
C SER A 405 -23.61 10.16 11.26
N ASP A 406 -22.39 10.36 11.76
CA ASP A 406 -21.33 11.21 11.21
C ASP A 406 -20.18 10.40 10.59
N LEU A 407 -20.25 9.07 10.63
CA LEU A 407 -19.27 8.15 10.01
C LEU A 407 -19.50 8.10 8.49
N SER A 408 -18.96 9.09 7.80
CA SER A 408 -19.34 9.40 6.41
C SER A 408 -18.66 8.52 5.37
N ARG A 409 -17.55 7.85 5.71
CA ARG A 409 -16.84 6.89 4.84
C ARG A 409 -16.79 5.50 5.47
N GLU A 410 -16.56 4.48 4.65
CA GLU A 410 -16.30 3.13 5.15
C GLU A 410 -15.11 3.11 6.12
N ALA A 411 -14.02 3.83 5.80
CA ALA A 411 -12.87 3.97 6.68
C ALA A 411 -13.23 4.47 8.09
N ASP A 412 -14.14 5.44 8.20
CA ASP A 412 -14.61 5.98 9.49
C ASP A 412 -15.37 4.93 10.28
N LEU A 413 -16.24 4.17 9.61
CA LEU A 413 -17.01 3.08 10.21
C LEU A 413 -16.08 1.96 10.70
N LEU A 414 -15.13 1.52 9.86
CA LEU A 414 -14.17 0.49 10.22
C LEU A 414 -13.32 0.90 11.42
N ALA A 415 -12.79 2.13 11.41
CA ALA A 415 -12.00 2.67 12.50
C ALA A 415 -12.80 2.75 13.80
N HIS A 416 -14.05 3.24 13.76
CA HIS A 416 -14.93 3.28 14.92
C HIS A 416 -15.17 1.87 15.49
N GLY A 417 -15.54 0.91 14.64
CA GLY A 417 -15.83 -0.46 15.06
C GLY A 417 -14.67 -1.17 15.75
N VAL A 418 -13.44 -1.02 15.26
CA VAL A 418 -12.26 -1.70 15.86
C VAL A 418 -11.59 -0.94 17.01
N THR A 419 -11.95 0.33 17.21
CA THR A 419 -11.41 1.15 18.31
C THR A 419 -12.34 1.23 19.52
N GLN A 420 -13.66 1.18 19.30
CA GLN A 420 -14.63 1.27 20.40
C GLN A 420 -15.09 -0.08 20.93
N HIS A 421 -14.87 -1.15 20.17
CA HIS A 421 -15.42 -2.47 20.48
C HIS A 421 -14.46 -3.63 20.23
N PHE A 422 -14.78 -4.74 20.87
CA PHE A 422 -14.01 -5.97 20.92
C PHE A 422 -14.81 -7.17 20.38
N PRO A 423 -14.14 -8.30 20.12
CA PRO A 423 -14.82 -9.50 19.65
C PRO A 423 -15.87 -9.95 20.68
N GLY A 424 -17.09 -10.24 20.20
CA GLY A 424 -18.23 -10.63 21.02
C GLY A 424 -19.17 -9.47 21.40
N ASP A 425 -18.74 -8.21 21.26
CA ASP A 425 -19.62 -7.06 21.43
C ASP A 425 -20.69 -7.03 20.32
N THR A 426 -21.78 -6.33 20.56
CA THR A 426 -22.85 -6.13 19.56
C THR A 426 -23.17 -4.65 19.43
N VAL A 427 -23.33 -4.20 18.18
CA VAL A 427 -23.71 -2.82 17.89
C VAL A 427 -25.07 -2.76 17.21
N LYS A 428 -25.80 -1.67 17.47
CA LYS A 428 -27.06 -1.36 16.78
C LYS A 428 -26.73 -0.60 15.49
N VAL A 429 -27.37 -0.98 14.40
CA VAL A 429 -27.19 -0.34 13.09
C VAL A 429 -28.55 0.02 12.52
N LYS A 430 -28.76 1.29 12.17
CA LYS A 430 -29.96 1.70 11.43
C LYS A 430 -29.67 1.65 9.94
N ILE A 431 -30.59 1.03 9.21
CA ILE A 431 -30.50 0.92 7.76
C ILE A 431 -31.81 1.37 7.10
N LEU A 432 -31.73 1.75 5.83
CA LEU A 432 -32.86 1.83 4.92
C LEU A 432 -32.82 0.62 3.97
N ARG A 433 -33.94 -0.09 3.86
CA ARG A 433 -34.11 -1.18 2.89
C ARG A 433 -35.39 -0.95 2.10
N GLY A 434 -35.26 -0.70 0.80
CA GLY A 434 -36.40 -0.31 -0.05
C GLY A 434 -37.11 0.94 0.48
N GLY A 435 -36.34 1.92 0.97
CA GLY A 435 -36.84 3.15 1.58
C GLY A 435 -37.40 3.02 3.00
N GLN A 436 -37.55 1.79 3.52
CA GLN A 436 -38.12 1.57 4.85
C GLN A 436 -37.02 1.48 5.92
N PRO A 437 -37.12 2.23 7.04
CA PRO A 437 -36.17 2.16 8.12
C PRO A 437 -36.24 0.82 8.86
N ARG A 438 -35.08 0.27 9.20
CA ARG A 438 -34.92 -0.93 10.02
C ARG A 438 -33.80 -0.72 11.02
N GLN A 439 -33.94 -1.34 12.19
CA GLN A 439 -32.87 -1.43 13.17
C GLN A 439 -32.36 -2.87 13.20
N MET A 440 -31.06 -3.02 12.99
CA MET A 440 -30.34 -4.29 12.95
C MET A 440 -29.39 -4.37 14.15
N THR A 441 -29.02 -5.59 14.54
CA THR A 441 -27.98 -5.84 15.54
C THR A 441 -26.85 -6.59 14.85
N LEU A 442 -25.61 -6.12 15.03
CA LEU A 442 -24.43 -6.68 14.40
C LEU A 442 -23.42 -7.15 15.44
N PRO A 443 -23.12 -8.46 15.52
CA PRO A 443 -22.03 -8.98 16.35
C PRO A 443 -20.65 -8.67 15.76
N LEU A 444 -19.75 -8.14 16.57
CA LEU A 444 -18.39 -7.82 16.16
C LEU A 444 -17.44 -9.01 16.31
N GLN A 445 -16.52 -9.14 15.36
CA GLN A 445 -15.71 -10.34 15.20
C GLN A 445 -14.29 -10.16 15.72
N LYS A 446 -13.58 -11.30 15.84
CA LYS A 446 -12.14 -11.33 16.11
C LYS A 446 -11.38 -10.63 14.99
#